data_AF-A0A0B4GRR2-F1
#
_entry.id   AF-A0A0B4GRR2-F1
#
_cell.length_a   1.000
_cell.length_b   1.000
_cell.length_c   1.000
_cell.angle_alpha   90.00
_cell.angle_beta   90.00
_cell.angle_gamma   90.00
#
_symmetry.space_group_name_H-M   'P 1'
#
loop_
_entity.id
_entity.type
_entity.pdbx_description
1 polymer ?
#
loop_
_entity_poly.entity_id
_entity_poly.type
_entity_poly.pdbx_seq_one_letter_code
_entity_poly.pdbx_strand_id
1 'polypeptide(L)'
;MPDEERETRYYNQRTGKEEWRCKHCSKTYTCSGGTAAPAKHLTDPPPEGHGLPKGAPRTAKVANIRTILEQARLTAEENPRKRRRLNDQTGDSVAPDQLEALYVRFITACSLPFRLVECPEFRALLAYLNTDVDTWLPDTHETIKKWIMRQYDTQKEKIKQGIQSAKSRIHISCDLWTSPNSLAILGVVGHYVTEDGQLEHHTLALKDIDTEHDGSHLAAAILDVVDDWGFASKLGYFVMDNAGNNDTMMASLSLGLLRRFDIQYDPKVHRLRCQGHIINLAAKAFLFVSDKEKIEHDESGNNATLKEIRAWRQKGPLGKLHNFVVFIQRSVQRSQKFLALSRNRKLARDNDTRWSSWHTMLQTALSLRDAIDGYFNKWMEADCAGDELSAEDWIILEKIKSFLEKLKMTTKALESSFATLDNVLLAMDFMLAQFEAGKEAHVDDPMMGPMYNSGWAKLDKYYRLTDESPAYVAAIVLHPSHKWHYIEENWKREWVELSKKLIQTLWEEYKPVESPLPPRETPSKTTNEFLNWRNKHLQPSLITDEYERYSKWLWTYYPFLRCLPSPNDSSLGQR
;
A
#
# COMPACT_ATOMS: atom_id res chain seq x y z
N MET A 1 29.74 -6.53 24.04
CA MET A 1 29.53 -5.98 22.68
C MET A 1 28.08 -6.25 22.28
N PRO A 2 27.45 -5.48 21.38
CA PRO A 2 26.08 -5.76 20.97
C PRO A 2 25.96 -7.13 20.30
N ASP A 3 24.83 -7.79 20.47
CA ASP A 3 24.40 -8.98 19.77
C ASP A 3 24.36 -8.73 18.24
N GLU A 4 24.54 -9.80 17.45
CA GLU A 4 24.61 -9.70 15.98
C GLU A 4 23.26 -9.43 15.31
N GLU A 5 22.16 -9.71 16.01
CA GLU A 5 20.80 -9.43 15.56
C GLU A 5 20.53 -7.91 15.51
N ARG A 6 20.13 -7.42 14.33
CA ARG A 6 19.89 -5.98 14.10
C ARG A 6 18.72 -5.40 14.89
N GLU A 7 17.84 -6.25 15.42
CA GLU A 7 16.61 -5.85 16.11
C GLU A 7 16.74 -5.85 17.65
N THR A 8 17.87 -6.30 18.18
CA THR A 8 18.09 -6.34 19.63
C THR A 8 18.11 -4.93 20.22
N ARG A 9 17.16 -4.64 21.11
CA ARG A 9 17.05 -3.36 21.82
C ARG A 9 17.81 -3.40 23.13
N TYR A 10 18.62 -2.39 23.40
CA TYR A 10 19.38 -2.27 24.64
C TYR A 10 18.75 -1.22 25.54
N TYR A 11 18.67 -1.53 26.83
CA TYR A 11 18.11 -0.62 27.82
C TYR A 11 19.17 -0.24 28.85
N ASN A 12 19.24 1.04 29.16
CA ASN A 12 20.11 1.56 30.19
C ASN A 12 19.62 1.09 31.57
N GLN A 13 20.44 0.31 32.28
CA GLN A 13 20.05 -0.32 33.55
C GLN A 13 19.63 0.66 34.64
N ARG A 14 20.07 1.93 34.58
CA ARG A 14 19.77 2.94 35.61
C ARG A 14 18.51 3.75 35.33
N THR A 15 18.11 3.87 34.06
CA THR A 15 16.99 4.74 33.65
C THR A 15 15.85 3.97 32.98
N GLY A 16 16.05 2.69 32.64
CA GLY A 16 15.09 1.86 31.91
C GLY A 16 14.82 2.32 30.47
N LYS A 17 15.55 3.33 29.99
CA LYS A 17 15.36 3.90 28.64
C LYS A 17 16.25 3.18 27.63
N GLU A 18 15.76 3.10 26.41
CA GLU A 18 16.51 2.54 25.29
C GLU A 18 17.79 3.34 25.03
N GLU A 19 18.89 2.63 24.74
CA GLU A 19 20.19 3.21 24.42
C GLU A 19 20.77 2.59 23.14
N TRP A 20 21.42 3.42 22.33
CA TRP A 20 22.24 2.97 21.20
C TRP A 20 23.57 2.45 21.73
N ARG A 21 24.03 1.30 21.22
CA ARG A 21 25.36 0.77 21.52
C ARG A 21 26.19 0.68 20.25
N CYS A 22 27.45 1.10 20.31
CA CYS A 22 28.35 0.93 19.18
C CYS A 22 28.63 -0.56 18.95
N LYS A 23 28.58 -1.04 17.70
CA LYS A 23 28.93 -2.41 17.35
C LYS A 23 30.42 -2.73 17.59
N HIS A 24 31.27 -1.72 17.49
CA HIS A 24 32.72 -1.90 17.43
C HIS A 24 33.43 -1.56 18.75
N CYS A 25 32.74 -0.99 19.74
CA CYS A 25 33.30 -0.72 21.07
C CYS A 25 32.22 -0.66 22.15
N SER A 26 32.62 -0.42 23.40
CA SER A 26 31.71 -0.34 24.56
C SER A 26 30.95 0.99 24.70
N LYS A 27 31.10 1.95 23.78
CA LYS A 27 30.42 3.25 23.88
C LYS A 27 28.90 3.10 23.69
N THR A 28 28.14 3.81 24.52
CA THR A 28 26.68 3.87 24.49
C THR A 28 26.18 5.31 24.36
N TYR A 29 25.00 5.50 23.76
CA TYR A 29 24.38 6.80 23.53
C TYR A 29 22.89 6.74 23.85
N THR A 30 22.33 7.85 24.33
CA THR A 30 20.90 7.93 24.65
C THR A 30 20.05 8.04 23.38
N CYS A 31 18.95 7.28 23.28
CA CYS A 31 18.03 7.38 22.13
C CYS A 31 17.30 8.72 22.02
N SER A 32 17.25 9.50 23.11
CA SER A 32 16.66 10.83 23.14
C SER A 32 17.61 11.93 22.61
N GLY A 33 18.89 11.62 22.38
CA GLY A 33 19.88 12.55 21.83
C GLY A 33 19.88 12.59 20.30
N GLY A 34 20.44 13.65 19.71
CA GLY A 34 20.64 13.73 18.27
C GLY A 34 21.67 12.69 17.76
N THR A 35 21.53 12.27 16.50
CA THR A 35 22.39 11.25 15.86
C THR A 35 23.81 11.73 15.54
N ALA A 36 24.11 13.00 15.78
CA ALA A 36 25.40 13.61 15.45
C ALA A 36 26.57 13.02 16.26
N ALA A 37 26.41 12.80 17.57
CA ALA A 37 27.47 12.26 18.42
C ALA A 37 27.78 10.77 18.12
N PRO A 38 26.78 9.88 17.98
CA PRO A 38 27.01 8.51 17.50
C PRO A 38 27.66 8.47 16.11
N ALA A 39 27.18 9.29 15.16
CA ALA A 39 27.73 9.34 13.81
C ALA A 39 29.19 9.82 13.81
N LYS A 40 29.50 10.87 14.60
CA LYS A 40 30.86 11.39 14.74
C LYS A 40 31.80 10.34 15.32
N HIS A 41 31.36 9.60 16.35
CA HIS A 41 32.13 8.51 16.92
C HIS A 41 32.48 7.40 15.92
N LEU A 42 31.57 7.04 15.01
CA LEU A 42 31.86 6.05 13.97
C LEU A 42 32.92 6.57 13.00
N THR A 43 32.92 7.88 12.70
CA THR A 43 33.81 8.51 11.71
C THR A 43 35.16 8.99 12.26
N ASP A 44 35.25 9.32 13.55
CA ASP A 44 36.49 9.81 14.17
C ASP A 44 37.57 8.71 14.13
N PRO A 45 38.85 9.05 13.91
CA PRO A 45 39.91 8.05 13.85
C PRO A 45 40.14 7.35 15.20
N PRO A 46 40.67 6.11 15.20
CA PRO A 46 41.11 5.47 16.43
C PRO A 46 42.17 6.34 17.17
N PRO A 47 42.17 6.38 18.52
CA PRO A 47 41.47 5.48 19.45
C PRO A 47 40.07 5.94 19.88
N GLU A 48 39.66 7.17 19.55
CA GLU A 48 38.40 7.75 20.04
C GLU A 48 37.16 7.35 19.20
N GLY A 49 37.38 6.91 17.96
CA GLY A 49 36.35 6.39 17.05
C GLY A 49 36.82 5.21 16.21
N HIS A 50 36.13 4.96 15.10
CA HIS A 50 36.37 3.78 14.24
C HIS A 50 36.89 4.12 12.83
N GLY A 51 37.04 5.39 12.48
CA GLY A 51 37.51 5.83 11.17
C GLY A 51 36.64 5.37 10.01
N LEU A 52 35.36 5.04 10.26
CA LEU A 52 34.47 4.53 9.23
C LEU A 52 34.13 5.64 8.23
N PRO A 53 34.12 5.35 6.93
CA PRO A 53 33.80 6.36 5.92
C PRO A 53 32.36 6.84 6.13
N LYS A 54 32.19 8.15 6.29
CA LYS A 54 30.87 8.78 6.33
C LYS A 54 30.20 8.51 4.98
N GLY A 55 29.14 7.68 4.95
CA GLY A 55 28.30 7.53 3.77
C GLY A 55 27.78 8.91 3.37
N ALA A 56 28.40 9.54 2.39
CA ALA A 56 28.16 10.95 2.12
C ALA A 56 26.77 11.09 1.49
N PRO A 57 25.86 11.93 2.02
CA PRO A 57 24.64 12.30 1.30
C PRO A 57 24.95 12.83 -0.11
N ARG A 58 26.16 13.35 -0.30
CA ARG A 58 26.71 13.79 -1.58
C ARG A 58 26.93 12.66 -2.58
N THR A 59 27.34 11.45 -2.17
CA THR A 59 27.52 10.31 -3.10
C THR A 59 26.17 9.75 -3.57
N ALA A 60 25.17 9.65 -2.68
CA ALA A 60 23.81 9.26 -3.07
C ALA A 60 23.16 10.29 -4.01
N LYS A 61 23.31 11.59 -3.74
CA LYS A 61 22.85 12.66 -4.65
C LYS A 61 23.53 12.58 -6.02
N VAL A 62 24.84 12.37 -6.06
CA VAL A 62 25.59 12.23 -7.32
C VAL A 62 25.15 10.98 -8.09
N ALA A 63 24.92 9.86 -7.41
CA ALA A 63 24.39 8.65 -8.03
C ALA A 63 23.00 8.91 -8.66
N ASN A 64 22.09 9.56 -7.92
CA ASN A 64 20.77 9.92 -8.45
C ASN A 64 20.84 10.84 -9.67
N ILE A 65 21.71 11.85 -9.66
CA ILE A 65 21.90 12.75 -10.80
C ILE A 65 22.38 11.96 -12.03
N ARG A 66 23.34 11.05 -11.86
CA ARG A 66 23.82 10.19 -12.96
C ARG A 66 22.71 9.33 -13.53
N THR A 67 21.89 8.70 -12.69
CA THR A 67 20.73 7.91 -13.14
C THR A 67 19.72 8.77 -13.90
N ILE A 68 19.45 9.99 -13.45
CA ILE A 68 18.53 10.91 -14.14
C ILE A 68 19.07 11.28 -15.54
N LEU A 69 20.35 11.61 -15.64
CA LEU A 69 21.00 11.96 -16.90
C LEU A 69 21.00 10.80 -17.89
N GLU A 70 21.27 9.59 -17.41
CA GLU A 70 21.27 8.39 -18.25
C GLU A 70 19.87 8.04 -18.75
N GLN A 71 18.86 8.09 -17.87
CA GLN A 71 17.47 7.87 -18.29
C GLN A 71 17.01 8.88 -19.34
N ALA A 72 17.42 10.14 -19.19
CA ALA A 72 17.12 11.19 -20.17
C ALA A 72 17.83 10.95 -21.50
N ARG A 73 19.07 10.44 -21.48
CA ARG A 73 19.82 10.05 -22.68
C ARG A 73 19.10 8.94 -23.44
N LEU A 74 18.72 7.86 -22.75
CA LEU A 74 17.97 6.75 -23.35
C LEU A 74 16.64 7.22 -23.95
N THR A 75 15.89 8.05 -23.19
CA THR A 75 14.62 8.62 -23.67
C THR A 75 14.82 9.49 -24.92
N ALA A 76 15.92 10.24 -25.00
CA ALA A 76 16.26 11.07 -26.14
C ALA A 76 16.68 10.27 -27.38
N GLU A 77 17.39 9.15 -27.18
CA GLU A 77 17.80 8.25 -28.24
C GLU A 77 16.59 7.56 -28.89
N GLU A 78 15.65 7.11 -28.08
CA GLU A 78 14.43 6.44 -28.50
C GLU A 78 13.36 7.41 -29.05
N ASN A 79 13.55 8.73 -28.93
CA ASN A 79 12.57 9.70 -29.40
C ASN A 79 12.47 9.65 -30.95
N PRO A 80 11.32 9.26 -31.51
CA PRO A 80 11.14 9.13 -32.96
C PRO A 80 11.14 10.48 -33.68
N ARG A 81 10.96 11.60 -32.96
CA ARG A 81 10.94 12.95 -33.52
C ARG A 81 12.10 13.77 -32.99
N LYS A 82 13.20 13.82 -33.75
CA LYS A 82 14.33 14.68 -33.45
C LYS A 82 13.93 16.15 -33.49
N ARG A 83 14.26 16.88 -32.42
CA ARG A 83 13.97 18.32 -32.34
C ARG A 83 14.75 19.13 -33.38
N ARG A 84 14.08 20.15 -33.88
CA ARG A 84 14.68 21.22 -34.69
C ARG A 84 14.96 22.43 -33.79
N ARG A 85 15.93 23.24 -34.19
CA ARG A 85 16.22 24.53 -33.54
C ARG A 85 14.97 25.40 -33.53
N LEU A 86 14.79 26.19 -32.47
CA LEU A 86 13.62 27.06 -32.32
C LEU A 86 13.87 28.48 -32.86
N ASN A 87 15.13 28.86 -33.06
CA ASN A 87 15.52 30.12 -33.68
C ASN A 87 16.71 29.91 -34.64
N ASP A 88 17.06 30.95 -35.38
CA ASP A 88 18.14 30.92 -36.39
C ASP A 88 19.55 31.06 -35.78
N GLN A 89 19.67 31.08 -34.44
CA GLN A 89 20.97 31.16 -33.79
C GLN A 89 21.72 29.82 -33.91
N THR A 90 23.03 29.91 -34.14
CA THR A 90 23.90 28.74 -34.24
C THR A 90 24.29 28.27 -32.84
N GLY A 91 23.86 27.07 -32.45
CA GLY A 91 24.28 26.41 -31.21
C GLY A 91 24.19 24.90 -31.36
N ASP A 92 25.29 24.21 -31.02
CA ASP A 92 25.43 22.74 -31.10
C ASP A 92 25.91 22.13 -29.77
N SER A 93 26.04 22.94 -28.71
CA SER A 93 26.54 22.48 -27.42
C SER A 93 25.53 21.70 -26.57
N VAL A 94 24.25 21.65 -27.00
CA VAL A 94 23.15 21.02 -26.27
C VAL A 94 22.49 19.94 -27.11
N ALA A 95 22.33 18.74 -26.55
CA ALA A 95 21.50 17.69 -27.12
C ALA A 95 20.01 18.02 -26.88
N PRO A 96 19.24 18.39 -27.93
CA PRO A 96 17.94 19.04 -27.74
C PRO A 96 16.84 18.09 -27.24
N ASP A 97 16.91 16.81 -27.62
CA ASP A 97 15.98 15.78 -27.15
C ASP A 97 16.25 15.42 -25.69
N GLN A 98 17.52 15.41 -25.27
CA GLN A 98 17.90 15.17 -23.87
C GLN A 98 17.50 16.35 -22.98
N LEU A 99 17.62 17.59 -23.49
CA LEU A 99 17.10 18.77 -22.81
C LEU A 99 15.59 18.66 -22.58
N GLU A 100 14.80 18.26 -23.58
CA GLU A 100 13.36 18.06 -23.44
C GLU A 100 13.03 17.02 -22.35
N ALA A 101 13.71 15.86 -22.37
CA ALA A 101 13.57 14.82 -21.34
C ALA A 101 13.87 15.34 -19.93
N LEU A 102 14.97 16.06 -19.75
CA LEU A 102 15.37 16.63 -18.46
C LEU A 102 14.41 17.73 -18.01
N TYR A 103 13.98 18.61 -18.91
CA TYR A 103 13.09 19.71 -18.59
C TYR A 103 11.71 19.19 -18.18
N VAL A 104 11.14 18.25 -18.94
CA VAL A 104 9.86 17.63 -18.60
C VAL A 104 9.94 16.95 -17.24
N ARG A 105 11.00 16.17 -16.98
CA ARG A 105 11.21 15.52 -15.68
C ARG A 105 11.37 16.54 -14.54
N PHE A 106 12.06 17.65 -14.77
CA PHE A 106 12.22 18.70 -13.77
C PHE A 106 10.87 19.32 -13.40
N ILE A 107 10.06 19.67 -14.40
CA ILE A 107 8.73 20.24 -14.17
C ILE A 107 7.81 19.26 -13.44
N THR A 108 7.76 18.00 -13.87
CA THR A 108 6.84 17.00 -13.31
C THR A 108 7.28 16.52 -11.93
N ALA A 109 8.56 16.19 -11.74
CA ALA A 109 9.07 15.69 -10.46
C ALA A 109 9.09 16.76 -9.36
N CYS A 110 9.24 18.04 -9.73
CA CYS A 110 9.24 19.14 -8.77
C CYS A 110 7.90 19.90 -8.69
N SER A 111 6.87 19.46 -9.43
CA SER A 111 5.55 20.11 -9.48
C SER A 111 5.64 21.62 -9.78
N LEU A 112 6.45 21.99 -10.78
CA LEU A 112 6.71 23.39 -11.10
C LEU A 112 5.69 23.95 -12.10
N PRO A 113 5.41 25.28 -12.06
CA PRO A 113 4.54 25.91 -13.04
C PRO A 113 5.10 25.82 -14.46
N PHE A 114 4.25 25.53 -15.45
CA PHE A 114 4.67 25.48 -16.86
C PHE A 114 5.21 26.81 -17.38
N ARG A 115 4.74 27.93 -16.81
CA ARG A 115 5.21 29.30 -17.12
C ARG A 115 6.63 29.59 -16.65
N LEU A 116 7.28 28.68 -15.92
CA LEU A 116 8.67 28.86 -15.50
C LEU A 116 9.60 29.11 -16.70
N VAL A 117 9.30 28.53 -17.86
CA VAL A 117 10.10 28.73 -19.08
C VAL A 117 10.05 30.17 -19.61
N GLU A 118 9.01 30.93 -19.25
CA GLU A 118 8.81 32.33 -19.67
C GLU A 118 9.45 33.33 -18.70
N CYS A 119 9.93 32.86 -17.54
CA CYS A 119 10.53 33.71 -16.51
C CYS A 119 11.91 34.22 -16.96
N PRO A 120 12.10 35.55 -17.09
CA PRO A 120 13.37 36.12 -17.55
C PRO A 120 14.55 35.77 -16.64
N GLU A 121 14.35 35.77 -15.32
CA GLU A 121 15.41 35.47 -14.34
C GLU A 121 15.86 34.00 -14.42
N PHE A 122 14.91 33.09 -14.68
CA PHE A 122 15.22 31.67 -14.89
C PHE A 122 16.02 31.47 -16.18
N ARG A 123 15.62 32.13 -17.27
CA ARG A 123 16.36 32.09 -18.54
C ARG A 123 17.75 32.69 -18.41
N ALA A 124 17.90 33.81 -17.71
CA ALA A 124 19.19 34.43 -17.46
C ALA A 124 20.15 33.49 -16.70
N LEU A 125 19.65 32.76 -15.70
CA LEU A 125 20.43 31.75 -14.99
C LEU A 125 20.91 30.62 -15.92
N LEU A 126 20.02 30.09 -16.77
CA LEU A 126 20.39 29.04 -17.71
C LEU A 126 21.37 29.54 -18.78
N ALA A 127 21.16 30.75 -19.31
CA ALA A 127 22.04 31.37 -20.30
C ALA A 127 23.46 31.63 -19.76
N TYR A 128 23.59 31.93 -18.46
CA TYR A 128 24.90 32.00 -17.79
C TYR A 128 25.62 30.65 -17.76
N LEU A 129 24.88 29.54 -17.60
CA LEU A 129 25.44 28.18 -17.59
C LEU A 129 25.78 27.69 -19.00
N ASN A 130 24.95 28.00 -19.98
CA ASN A 130 25.17 27.70 -21.39
C ASN A 130 24.48 28.75 -22.26
N THR A 131 25.27 29.50 -23.03
CA THR A 131 24.79 30.58 -23.91
C THR A 131 23.86 30.10 -25.03
N ASP A 132 23.96 28.82 -25.43
CA ASP A 132 23.16 28.24 -26.51
C ASP A 132 21.78 27.76 -26.02
N VAL A 133 21.50 27.80 -24.71
CA VAL A 133 20.29 27.17 -24.14
C VAL A 133 19.00 27.81 -24.65
N ASP A 134 19.00 29.12 -24.89
CA ASP A 134 17.81 29.87 -25.31
C ASP A 134 17.41 29.52 -26.75
N THR A 135 18.34 29.04 -27.58
CA THR A 135 18.09 28.45 -28.92
C THR A 135 17.16 27.23 -28.87
N TRP A 136 17.10 26.56 -27.72
CA TRP A 136 16.40 25.28 -27.57
C TRP A 136 15.24 25.33 -26.57
N LEU A 137 15.14 26.37 -25.74
CA LEU A 137 14.03 26.58 -24.81
C LEU A 137 12.83 27.23 -25.52
N PRO A 138 11.60 26.79 -25.23
CA PRO A 138 10.41 27.34 -25.85
C PRO A 138 9.96 28.64 -25.18
N ASP A 139 9.46 29.57 -25.99
CA ASP A 139 8.95 30.87 -25.53
C ASP A 139 7.58 30.82 -24.87
N THR A 140 6.91 29.66 -24.91
CA THR A 140 5.58 29.51 -24.34
C THR A 140 5.45 28.24 -23.51
N HIS A 141 4.74 28.37 -22.39
CA HIS A 141 4.33 27.26 -21.54
C HIS A 141 3.45 26.23 -22.27
N GLU A 142 2.75 26.63 -23.34
CA GLU A 142 1.98 25.73 -24.20
C GLU A 142 2.87 24.69 -24.90
N THR A 143 4.09 25.06 -25.27
CA THR A 143 5.05 24.09 -25.82
C THR A 143 5.52 23.11 -24.76
N ILE A 144 5.69 23.55 -23.51
CA ILE A 144 6.01 22.65 -22.39
C ILE A 144 4.89 21.63 -22.16
N LYS A 145 3.63 22.05 -22.20
CA LYS A 145 2.49 21.12 -22.14
C LYS A 145 2.55 20.07 -23.26
N LYS A 146 2.85 20.50 -24.50
CA LYS A 146 3.02 19.58 -25.65
C LYS A 146 4.17 18.59 -25.45
N TRP A 147 5.29 19.01 -24.85
CA TRP A 147 6.40 18.10 -24.54
C TRP A 147 6.01 17.06 -23.49
N ILE A 148 5.33 17.49 -22.42
CA ILE A 148 4.82 16.60 -21.38
C ILE A 148 3.88 15.56 -21.97
N MET A 149 2.88 15.98 -22.76
CA MET A 149 1.92 15.07 -23.37
C MET A 149 2.58 14.09 -24.34
N ARG A 150 3.54 14.56 -25.16
CA ARG A 150 4.29 13.67 -26.06
C ARG A 150 5.08 12.59 -25.29
N GLN A 151 5.77 12.98 -24.22
CA GLN A 151 6.49 12.01 -23.40
C GLN A 151 5.53 11.06 -22.70
N TYR A 152 4.40 11.56 -22.21
CA TYR A 152 3.34 10.73 -21.66
C TYR A 152 2.86 9.69 -22.68
N ASP A 153 2.48 10.09 -23.89
CA ASP A 153 2.00 9.18 -24.94
C ASP A 153 3.06 8.12 -25.30
N THR A 154 4.32 8.53 -25.39
CA THR A 154 5.46 7.63 -25.69
C THR A 154 5.66 6.60 -24.58
N GLN A 155 5.61 7.01 -23.31
CA GLN A 155 5.77 6.10 -22.18
C GLN A 155 4.54 5.22 -21.97
N LYS A 156 3.34 5.77 -22.20
CA LYS A 156 2.08 5.02 -22.16
C LYS A 156 2.12 3.85 -23.13
N GLU A 157 2.57 4.07 -24.38
CA GLU A 157 2.65 2.99 -25.38
C GLU A 157 3.61 1.87 -24.95
N LYS A 158 4.74 2.21 -24.31
CA LYS A 158 5.68 1.21 -23.78
C LYS A 158 5.06 0.36 -22.67
N ILE A 159 4.41 1.01 -21.70
CA ILE A 159 3.74 0.30 -20.60
C ILE A 159 2.60 -0.55 -21.16
N LYS A 160 1.85 -0.03 -22.15
CA LYS A 160 0.78 -0.75 -22.84
C LYS A 160 1.29 -2.03 -23.51
N GLN A 161 2.44 -1.97 -24.20
CA GLN A 161 3.07 -3.17 -24.75
C GLN A 161 3.46 -4.17 -23.65
N GLY A 162 4.03 -3.70 -22.53
CA GLY A 162 4.37 -4.55 -21.39
C GLY A 162 3.15 -5.23 -20.73
N ILE A 163 2.03 -4.52 -20.64
CA ILE A 163 0.76 -5.08 -20.15
C ILE A 163 0.22 -6.14 -21.11
N GLN A 164 0.28 -5.86 -22.42
CA GLN A 164 -0.21 -6.79 -23.44
C GLN A 164 0.64 -8.07 -23.51
N SER A 165 1.96 -7.98 -23.27
CA SER A 165 2.87 -9.14 -23.18
C SER A 165 2.91 -9.79 -21.79
N ALA A 166 2.21 -9.24 -20.79
CA ALA A 166 2.23 -9.76 -19.42
C ALA A 166 1.91 -11.26 -19.38
N LYS A 167 2.66 -11.97 -18.53
CA LYS A 167 2.52 -13.41 -18.31
C LYS A 167 1.28 -13.76 -17.50
N SER A 168 0.90 -12.90 -16.56
CA SER A 168 -0.30 -13.07 -15.74
C SER A 168 -1.53 -12.40 -16.37
N ARG A 169 -2.70 -12.64 -15.75
CA ARG A 169 -3.84 -11.72 -15.87
C ARG A 169 -3.47 -10.35 -15.27
N ILE A 170 -4.19 -9.31 -15.67
CA ILE A 170 -4.04 -7.93 -15.20
C ILE A 170 -5.07 -7.67 -14.11
N HIS A 171 -4.60 -7.50 -12.89
CA HIS A 171 -5.45 -7.19 -11.74
C HIS A 171 -5.57 -5.68 -11.58
N ILE A 172 -6.73 -5.20 -11.17
CA ILE A 172 -7.00 -3.76 -11.04
C ILE A 172 -7.21 -3.43 -9.57
N SER A 173 -6.59 -2.35 -9.09
CA SER A 173 -7.09 -1.66 -7.91
C SER A 173 -7.64 -0.31 -8.33
N CYS A 174 -8.84 0.02 -7.89
CA CYS A 174 -9.42 1.34 -8.11
C CYS A 174 -9.92 1.96 -6.82
N ASP A 175 -9.80 3.29 -6.78
CA ASP A 175 -10.25 4.12 -5.66
C ASP A 175 -10.93 5.36 -6.24
N LEU A 176 -12.06 5.73 -5.64
CA LEU A 176 -12.84 6.91 -6.01
C LEU A 176 -12.86 7.84 -4.79
N TRP A 177 -12.25 9.01 -4.94
CA TRP A 177 -12.21 9.99 -3.86
C TRP A 177 -12.60 11.38 -4.36
N THR A 178 -13.18 12.17 -3.46
CA THR A 178 -13.38 13.59 -3.70
C THR A 178 -12.07 14.33 -3.39
N SER A 179 -11.55 15.06 -4.38
CA SER A 179 -10.36 15.87 -4.25
C SER A 179 -10.64 17.16 -3.44
N PRO A 180 -9.59 17.85 -2.94
CA PRO A 180 -9.76 19.13 -2.23
C PRO A 180 -10.42 20.25 -3.04
N ASN A 181 -10.41 20.15 -4.37
CA ASN A 181 -11.11 21.05 -5.28
C ASN A 181 -12.49 20.52 -5.72
N SER A 182 -13.07 19.60 -4.93
CA SER A 182 -14.43 19.06 -5.11
C SER A 182 -14.67 18.31 -6.41
N LEU A 183 -13.62 17.71 -6.99
CA LEU A 183 -13.74 16.82 -8.15
C LEU A 183 -13.79 15.37 -7.67
N ALA A 184 -14.56 14.52 -8.33
CA ALA A 184 -14.57 13.10 -8.03
C ALA A 184 -13.56 12.40 -8.93
N ILE A 185 -12.45 11.96 -8.33
CA ILE A 185 -11.33 11.40 -9.06
C ILE A 185 -11.32 9.88 -8.90
N LEU A 186 -11.40 9.17 -10.03
CA LEU A 186 -11.22 7.73 -10.14
C LEU A 186 -9.77 7.43 -10.51
N GLY A 187 -9.03 6.84 -9.57
CA GLY A 187 -7.71 6.25 -9.84
C GLY A 187 -7.86 4.79 -10.23
N VAL A 188 -7.19 4.38 -11.32
CA VAL A 188 -7.13 2.98 -11.78
C VAL A 188 -5.68 2.57 -11.88
N VAL A 189 -5.29 1.53 -11.14
CA VAL A 189 -3.94 0.97 -11.13
C VAL A 189 -4.00 -0.48 -11.57
N GLY A 190 -3.17 -0.84 -12.55
CA GLY A 190 -3.00 -2.22 -13.02
C GLY A 190 -1.82 -2.88 -12.34
N HIS A 191 -1.99 -4.14 -11.93
CA HIS A 191 -1.00 -4.99 -11.28
C HIS A 191 -0.85 -6.27 -12.09
N TYR A 192 0.38 -6.61 -12.47
CA TYR A 192 0.63 -7.76 -13.34
C TYR A 192 2.05 -8.28 -13.19
N VAL A 193 2.26 -9.51 -13.63
CA VAL A 193 3.56 -10.15 -13.73
C VAL A 193 4.03 -10.06 -15.18
N THR A 194 5.18 -9.45 -15.38
CA THR A 194 5.84 -9.29 -16.67
C THR A 194 6.30 -10.63 -17.25
N GLU A 195 6.74 -10.64 -18.50
CA GLU A 195 7.26 -11.85 -19.16
C GLU A 195 8.49 -12.43 -18.45
N ASP A 196 9.35 -11.56 -17.90
CA ASP A 196 10.52 -11.91 -17.08
C ASP A 196 10.18 -12.27 -15.63
N GLY A 197 8.89 -12.35 -15.28
CA GLY A 197 8.42 -12.83 -13.99
C GLY A 197 8.51 -11.79 -12.86
N GLN A 198 8.60 -10.51 -13.18
CA GLN A 198 8.62 -9.42 -12.20
C GLN A 198 7.22 -8.89 -11.94
N LEU A 199 6.94 -8.55 -10.68
CA LEU A 199 5.68 -7.90 -10.31
C LEU A 199 5.78 -6.40 -10.58
N GLU A 200 4.90 -5.90 -11.45
CA GLU A 200 4.79 -4.48 -11.77
C GLU A 200 3.40 -3.92 -11.44
N HIS A 201 3.37 -2.62 -11.13
CA HIS A 201 2.14 -1.87 -10.96
C HIS A 201 2.26 -0.49 -11.61
N HIS A 202 1.25 -0.09 -12.38
CA HIS A 202 1.21 1.20 -13.07
C HIS A 202 -0.15 1.87 -12.94
N THR A 203 -0.15 3.18 -12.74
CA THR A 203 -1.38 3.98 -12.79
C THR A 203 -1.84 4.10 -14.24
N LEU A 204 -2.93 3.43 -14.58
CA LEU A 204 -3.47 3.35 -15.94
C LEU A 204 -4.35 4.55 -16.28
N ALA A 205 -5.07 5.06 -15.28
CA ALA A 205 -5.94 6.21 -15.44
C ALA A 205 -6.12 6.99 -14.14
N LEU A 206 -6.31 8.30 -14.30
CA LEU A 206 -6.79 9.21 -13.28
C LEU A 206 -7.89 10.06 -13.93
N LYS A 207 -9.15 9.65 -13.78
CA LYS A 207 -10.30 10.25 -14.48
C LYS A 207 -11.10 11.12 -13.52
N ASP A 208 -11.54 12.28 -14.00
CA ASP A 208 -12.62 13.04 -13.37
C ASP A 208 -13.94 12.37 -13.75
N ILE A 209 -14.78 12.07 -12.75
CA ILE A 209 -16.07 11.43 -12.92
C ILE A 209 -17.14 12.46 -12.61
N ASP A 210 -17.83 12.92 -13.66
CA ASP A 210 -18.96 13.83 -13.53
C ASP A 210 -20.05 13.20 -12.64
N THR A 211 -20.79 14.07 -11.94
CA THR A 211 -21.55 13.87 -10.68
C THR A 211 -22.51 12.67 -10.56
N GLU A 212 -22.77 11.90 -11.61
CA GLU A 212 -23.57 10.68 -11.52
C GLU A 212 -22.69 9.51 -11.04
N HIS A 213 -22.43 9.45 -9.74
CA HIS A 213 -21.69 8.37 -9.06
C HIS A 213 -22.44 7.02 -9.01
N ASP A 214 -23.27 6.74 -10.02
CA ASP A 214 -23.85 5.42 -10.20
C ASP A 214 -22.78 4.45 -10.70
N GLY A 215 -22.87 3.18 -10.28
CA GLY A 215 -21.91 2.15 -10.64
C GLY A 215 -21.79 1.94 -12.15
N SER A 216 -22.84 2.25 -12.91
CA SER A 216 -22.86 2.17 -14.39
C SER A 216 -21.85 3.11 -15.05
N HIS A 217 -21.72 4.36 -14.59
CA HIS A 217 -20.76 5.34 -15.11
C HIS A 217 -19.32 4.96 -14.78
N LEU A 218 -19.08 4.50 -13.56
CA LEU A 218 -17.76 4.00 -13.16
C LEU A 218 -17.36 2.78 -14.01
N ALA A 219 -18.30 1.88 -14.29
CA ALA A 219 -18.05 0.72 -15.14
C ALA A 219 -17.71 1.12 -16.58
N ALA A 220 -18.42 2.10 -17.15
CA ALA A 220 -18.09 2.65 -18.47
C ALA A 220 -16.68 3.25 -18.49
N ALA A 221 -16.32 4.05 -17.48
CA ALA A 221 -15.00 4.65 -17.36
C ALA A 221 -13.89 3.59 -17.28
N ILE A 222 -14.12 2.49 -16.56
CA ILE A 222 -13.19 1.34 -16.47
C ILE A 222 -13.12 0.59 -17.80
N LEU A 223 -14.25 0.32 -18.46
CA LEU A 223 -14.27 -0.35 -19.77
C LEU A 223 -13.45 0.40 -20.80
N ASP A 224 -13.53 1.73 -20.81
CA ASP A 224 -12.73 2.54 -21.73
C ASP A 224 -11.23 2.44 -21.42
N VAL A 225 -10.84 2.26 -20.15
CA VAL A 225 -9.43 1.98 -19.78
C VAL A 225 -9.03 0.58 -20.25
N VAL A 226 -9.86 -0.42 -20.02
CA VAL A 226 -9.59 -1.80 -20.45
C VAL A 226 -9.42 -1.89 -21.97
N ASP A 227 -10.25 -1.16 -22.72
CA ASP A 227 -10.20 -1.06 -24.19
C ASP A 227 -8.96 -0.28 -24.66
N ASP A 228 -8.73 0.93 -24.13
CA ASP A 228 -7.60 1.80 -24.49
C ASP A 228 -6.25 1.13 -24.26
N TRP A 229 -6.11 0.34 -23.19
CA TRP A 229 -4.88 -0.40 -22.90
C TRP A 229 -4.85 -1.80 -23.56
N GLY A 230 -5.98 -2.31 -24.03
CA GLY A 230 -6.07 -3.54 -24.83
C GLY A 230 -5.81 -4.83 -24.04
N PHE A 231 -6.31 -4.93 -22.81
CA PHE A 231 -6.11 -6.11 -21.95
C PHE A 231 -7.39 -6.83 -21.53
N ALA A 232 -8.52 -6.58 -22.23
CA ALA A 232 -9.83 -7.17 -21.90
C ALA A 232 -9.79 -8.69 -21.68
N SER A 233 -9.15 -9.43 -22.59
CA SER A 233 -9.01 -10.90 -22.51
C SER A 233 -8.12 -11.40 -21.38
N LYS A 234 -7.28 -10.52 -20.81
CA LYS A 234 -6.39 -10.81 -19.68
C LYS A 234 -6.90 -10.20 -18.37
N LEU A 235 -8.12 -9.65 -18.34
CA LEU A 235 -8.65 -9.00 -17.14
C LEU A 235 -8.76 -10.00 -15.98
N GLY A 236 -8.13 -9.67 -14.85
CA GLY A 236 -8.18 -10.45 -13.62
C GLY A 236 -9.13 -9.81 -12.59
N TYR A 237 -8.79 -9.95 -11.30
CA TYR A 237 -9.53 -9.40 -10.16
C TYR A 237 -9.50 -7.87 -10.03
N PHE A 238 -10.52 -7.31 -9.39
CA PHE A 238 -10.62 -5.91 -8.94
C PHE A 238 -10.55 -5.81 -7.41
N VAL A 239 -9.63 -5.00 -6.87
CA VAL A 239 -9.56 -4.67 -5.44
C VAL A 239 -10.06 -3.24 -5.23
N MET A 240 -11.12 -3.09 -4.43
CA MET A 240 -11.82 -1.81 -4.28
C MET A 240 -12.34 -1.67 -2.86
N ASP A 241 -12.72 -0.45 -2.46
CA ASP A 241 -13.35 -0.25 -1.17
C ASP A 241 -14.74 -0.91 -1.07
N ASN A 242 -15.32 -0.90 0.13
CA ASN A 242 -16.58 -1.59 0.41
C ASN A 242 -17.80 -0.68 0.21
N ALA A 243 -17.70 0.38 -0.60
CA ALA A 243 -18.85 1.16 -1.00
C ALA A 243 -19.86 0.31 -1.80
N GLY A 244 -21.15 0.64 -1.71
CA GLY A 244 -22.22 -0.12 -2.36
C GLY A 244 -22.28 0.09 -3.88
N ASN A 245 -21.91 1.28 -4.36
CA ASN A 245 -21.84 1.59 -5.80
C ASN A 245 -20.87 0.66 -6.57
N ASN A 246 -19.86 0.15 -5.89
CA ASN A 246 -18.91 -0.83 -6.42
C ASN A 246 -19.55 -2.19 -6.77
N ASP A 247 -20.61 -2.62 -6.06
CA ASP A 247 -21.36 -3.84 -6.45
C ASP A 247 -22.07 -3.62 -7.78
N THR A 248 -22.77 -2.48 -7.90
CA THR A 248 -23.44 -2.06 -9.14
C THR A 248 -22.46 -1.87 -10.29
N MET A 249 -21.25 -1.36 -9.99
CA MET A 249 -20.18 -1.19 -10.96
C MET A 249 -19.70 -2.53 -11.51
N MET A 250 -19.41 -3.51 -10.65
CA MET A 250 -18.96 -4.84 -11.10
C MET A 250 -20.03 -5.53 -11.96
N ALA A 251 -21.31 -5.42 -11.58
CA ALA A 251 -22.41 -5.95 -12.38
C ALA A 251 -22.51 -5.28 -13.77
N SER A 252 -22.37 -3.96 -13.82
CA SER A 252 -22.38 -3.20 -15.07
C SER A 252 -21.15 -3.49 -15.95
N LEU A 253 -19.99 -3.67 -15.32
CA LEU A 253 -18.73 -4.05 -15.98
C LEU A 253 -18.86 -5.43 -16.63
N SER A 254 -19.41 -6.41 -15.91
CA SER A 254 -19.68 -7.76 -16.44
C SER A 254 -20.54 -7.72 -17.71
N LEU A 255 -21.64 -6.95 -17.69
CA LEU A 255 -22.49 -6.76 -18.88
C LEU A 255 -21.76 -6.06 -20.02
N GLY A 256 -20.92 -5.07 -19.72
CA GLY A 256 -20.14 -4.37 -20.73
C GLY A 256 -19.06 -5.22 -21.37
N LEU A 257 -18.38 -6.07 -20.57
CA LEU A 257 -17.39 -7.04 -21.06
C LEU A 257 -18.02 -8.07 -22.00
N LEU A 258 -19.19 -8.58 -21.65
CA LEU A 258 -19.94 -9.50 -22.52
C LEU A 258 -20.35 -8.83 -23.83
N ARG A 259 -20.88 -7.60 -23.77
CA ARG A 259 -21.37 -6.89 -24.97
C ARG A 259 -20.25 -6.41 -25.90
N ARG A 260 -19.13 -5.92 -25.37
CA ARG A 260 -18.05 -5.32 -26.16
C ARG A 260 -17.00 -6.35 -26.60
N PHE A 261 -16.75 -7.36 -25.78
CA PHE A 261 -15.62 -8.30 -25.97
C PHE A 261 -16.01 -9.77 -25.98
N ASP A 262 -17.30 -10.11 -25.80
CA ASP A 262 -17.79 -11.49 -25.65
C ASP A 262 -17.14 -12.25 -24.47
N ILE A 263 -16.81 -11.51 -23.40
CA ILE A 263 -16.17 -12.07 -22.21
C ILE A 263 -17.22 -12.25 -21.11
N GLN A 264 -17.43 -13.50 -20.70
CA GLN A 264 -18.18 -13.82 -19.49
C GLN A 264 -17.33 -13.52 -18.26
N TYR A 265 -17.85 -12.69 -17.37
CA TYR A 265 -17.10 -12.21 -16.21
C TYR A 265 -18.00 -12.22 -14.98
N ASP A 266 -17.68 -13.05 -13.98
CA ASP A 266 -18.46 -13.11 -12.74
C ASP A 266 -18.10 -11.94 -11.81
N PRO A 267 -19.05 -11.01 -11.53
CA PRO A 267 -18.77 -9.81 -10.76
C PRO A 267 -18.48 -10.07 -9.28
N LYS A 268 -18.93 -11.19 -8.70
CA LYS A 268 -18.68 -11.55 -7.30
C LYS A 268 -17.33 -12.22 -7.14
N VAL A 269 -17.07 -13.22 -7.98
CA VAL A 269 -15.80 -13.98 -7.97
C VAL A 269 -14.61 -13.06 -8.20
N HIS A 270 -14.75 -12.08 -9.09
CA HIS A 270 -13.64 -11.20 -9.44
C HIS A 270 -13.55 -9.93 -8.59
N ARG A 271 -14.45 -9.71 -7.62
CA ARG A 271 -14.38 -8.57 -6.70
C ARG A 271 -13.67 -8.96 -5.40
N LEU A 272 -12.51 -8.36 -5.19
CA LEU A 272 -11.78 -8.37 -3.93
C LEU A 272 -12.08 -7.11 -3.12
N ARG A 273 -11.98 -7.24 -1.81
CA ARG A 273 -12.35 -6.21 -0.83
C ARG A 273 -11.07 -5.58 -0.28
N CYS A 274 -11.03 -4.25 -0.23
CA CYS A 274 -9.88 -3.54 0.32
C CYS A 274 -9.73 -3.82 1.82
N GLN A 275 -8.64 -4.47 2.20
CA GLN A 275 -8.39 -4.87 3.58
C GLN A 275 -8.25 -3.66 4.52
N GLY A 276 -7.55 -2.61 4.10
CA GLY A 276 -7.44 -1.37 4.88
C GLY A 276 -8.81 -0.74 5.17
N HIS A 277 -9.73 -0.81 4.21
CA HIS A 277 -11.11 -0.34 4.40
C HIS A 277 -11.90 -1.25 5.36
N ILE A 278 -11.72 -2.57 5.29
CA ILE A 278 -12.35 -3.51 6.25
C ILE A 278 -11.89 -3.21 7.68
N ILE A 279 -10.59 -3.02 7.89
CA ILE A 279 -10.04 -2.67 9.22
C ILE A 279 -10.63 -1.34 9.70
N ASN A 280 -10.75 -0.35 8.81
CA ASN A 280 -11.40 0.93 9.14
C ASN A 280 -12.84 0.75 9.59
N LEU A 281 -13.62 -0.09 8.90
CA LEU A 281 -15.01 -0.36 9.28
C LEU A 281 -15.12 -1.09 10.61
N ALA A 282 -14.29 -2.11 10.85
CA ALA A 282 -14.26 -2.84 12.11
C ALA A 282 -13.84 -1.93 13.29
N ALA A 283 -12.81 -1.10 13.10
CA ALA A 283 -12.37 -0.13 14.10
C ALA A 283 -13.44 0.93 14.40
N LYS A 284 -14.16 1.42 13.39
CA LYS A 284 -15.27 2.36 13.60
C LYS A 284 -16.45 1.72 14.32
N ALA A 285 -16.81 0.49 13.96
CA ALA A 285 -17.84 -0.27 14.66
C ALA A 285 -17.46 -0.50 16.13
N PHE A 286 -16.19 -0.82 16.39
CA PHE A 286 -15.64 -0.88 17.75
C PHE A 286 -15.79 0.45 18.50
N LEU A 287 -15.44 1.58 17.88
CA LEU A 287 -15.46 2.89 18.54
C LEU A 287 -16.86 3.43 18.83
N PHE A 288 -17.84 3.16 17.96
CA PHE A 288 -19.13 3.84 17.98
C PHE A 288 -20.35 2.92 18.05
N VAL A 289 -20.18 1.67 18.48
CA VAL A 289 -21.24 0.66 18.73
C VAL A 289 -22.49 0.94 17.90
N SER A 290 -22.42 0.66 16.60
CA SER A 290 -23.45 1.04 15.65
C SER A 290 -24.03 -0.21 14.98
N ASP A 291 -25.31 -0.48 15.21
CA ASP A 291 -26.09 -1.49 14.47
C ASP A 291 -26.48 -1.03 13.05
N LYS A 292 -26.17 0.22 12.69
CA LYS A 292 -26.61 0.82 11.43
C LYS A 292 -25.42 1.35 10.65
N GLU A 293 -25.36 0.96 9.38
CA GLU A 293 -24.34 1.31 8.37
C GLU A 293 -24.34 2.79 7.95
N LYS A 294 -24.91 3.68 8.75
CA LYS A 294 -24.92 5.11 8.47
C LYS A 294 -24.14 5.83 9.55
N ILE A 295 -22.84 5.96 9.32
CA ILE A 295 -22.14 7.15 9.79
C ILE A 295 -22.61 8.23 8.83
N GLU A 296 -23.70 8.92 9.20
CA GLU A 296 -24.16 10.06 8.43
C GLU A 296 -23.02 11.08 8.37
N HIS A 297 -22.65 11.42 7.13
CA HIS A 297 -21.74 12.51 6.83
C HIS A 297 -22.40 13.80 7.30
N ASP A 298 -21.71 14.55 8.16
CA ASP A 298 -22.05 15.94 8.40
C ASP A 298 -20.78 16.79 8.32
N GLU A 299 -20.35 17.04 7.08
CA GLU A 299 -19.59 18.24 6.79
C GLU A 299 -20.55 19.43 6.85
N SER A 300 -20.71 20.03 8.03
CA SER A 300 -21.32 21.35 8.12
C SER A 300 -20.57 22.29 9.06
N GLY A 301 -20.01 23.31 8.41
CA GLY A 301 -19.72 24.68 8.88
C GLY A 301 -19.53 24.95 10.36
N ASN A 302 -18.30 25.36 10.71
CA ASN A 302 -17.83 26.34 11.71
C ASN A 302 -18.49 26.53 13.10
N ASN A 303 -19.69 26.03 13.42
CA ASN A 303 -20.32 26.08 14.74
C ASN A 303 -21.03 24.75 15.00
N ALA A 304 -20.37 23.83 15.74
CA ALA A 304 -21.10 22.63 16.19
C ALA A 304 -22.27 23.06 17.08
N THR A 305 -23.47 22.60 16.76
CA THR A 305 -24.66 22.94 17.53
C THR A 305 -24.56 22.34 18.94
N LEU A 306 -25.24 22.95 19.93
CA LEU A 306 -25.36 22.37 21.28
C LEU A 306 -25.92 20.94 21.25
N LYS A 307 -26.72 20.62 20.23
CA LYS A 307 -27.25 19.28 19.98
C LYS A 307 -26.14 18.28 19.62
N GLU A 308 -25.21 18.66 18.75
CA GLU A 308 -24.05 17.82 18.39
C GLU A 308 -23.12 17.59 19.58
N ILE A 309 -22.80 18.64 20.35
CA ILE A 309 -21.94 18.51 21.54
C ILE A 309 -22.55 17.51 22.54
N ARG A 310 -23.87 17.60 22.78
CA ARG A 310 -24.58 16.64 23.63
C ARG A 310 -24.60 15.22 23.07
N ALA A 311 -24.78 15.07 21.75
CA ALA A 311 -24.73 13.76 21.09
C ALA A 311 -23.34 13.11 21.23
N TRP A 312 -22.27 13.90 21.11
CA TRP A 312 -20.92 13.41 21.38
C TRP A 312 -20.74 13.01 22.84
N ARG A 313 -21.20 13.80 23.82
CA ARG A 313 -21.11 13.41 25.25
C ARG A 313 -21.79 12.08 25.56
N GLN A 314 -22.87 11.73 24.85
CA GLN A 314 -23.56 10.44 25.00
C GLN A 314 -22.71 9.25 24.54
N LYS A 315 -21.68 9.47 23.71
CA LYS A 315 -20.70 8.45 23.31
C LYS A 315 -19.62 8.20 24.38
N GLY A 316 -19.78 8.78 25.58
CA GLY A 316 -18.91 8.56 26.73
C GLY A 316 -17.55 9.27 26.61
N PRO A 317 -16.49 8.69 27.19
CA PRO A 317 -15.13 9.27 27.23
C PRO A 317 -14.60 9.73 25.86
N LEU A 318 -14.85 8.96 24.79
CA LEU A 318 -14.40 9.30 23.44
C LEU A 318 -15.02 10.61 22.95
N GLY A 319 -16.31 10.81 23.17
CA GLY A 319 -17.00 12.00 22.70
C GLY A 319 -16.69 13.24 23.54
N LYS A 320 -16.48 13.09 24.85
CA LYS A 320 -15.94 14.17 25.69
C LYS A 320 -14.57 14.64 25.19
N LEU A 321 -13.67 13.70 24.89
CA LEU A 321 -12.34 14.01 24.37
C LEU A 321 -12.42 14.71 23.01
N HIS A 322 -13.26 14.22 22.09
CA HIS A 322 -13.51 14.86 20.80
C HIS A 322 -13.98 16.32 20.98
N ASN A 323 -15.01 16.53 21.80
CA ASN A 323 -15.53 17.87 22.09
C ASN A 323 -14.43 18.81 22.61
N PHE A 324 -13.61 18.33 23.54
CA PHE A 324 -12.50 19.13 24.08
C PHE A 324 -11.46 19.48 23.00
N VAL A 325 -11.04 18.52 22.18
CA VAL A 325 -10.06 18.77 21.10
C VAL A 325 -10.60 19.79 20.09
N VAL A 326 -11.85 19.61 19.66
CA VAL A 326 -12.55 20.55 18.76
C VAL A 326 -12.64 21.94 19.39
N PHE A 327 -13.00 22.02 20.67
CA PHE A 327 -13.11 23.26 21.43
C PHE A 327 -11.78 24.04 21.49
N ILE A 328 -10.67 23.37 21.78
CA ILE A 328 -9.33 23.98 21.84
C ILE A 328 -8.88 24.48 20.46
N GLN A 329 -9.10 23.69 19.41
CA GLN A 329 -8.59 23.99 18.07
C GLN A 329 -9.42 25.03 17.30
N ARG A 330 -10.64 25.33 17.76
CA ARG A 330 -11.49 26.39 17.19
C ARG A 330 -11.08 27.81 17.54
N SER A 331 -10.25 28.01 18.57
CA SER A 331 -9.78 29.34 18.97
C SER A 331 -8.26 29.37 19.05
N VAL A 332 -7.66 30.36 18.39
CA VAL A 332 -6.22 30.63 18.49
C VAL A 332 -5.83 30.90 19.94
N GLN A 333 -6.65 31.63 20.69
CA GLN A 333 -6.41 31.94 22.10
C GLN A 333 -6.47 30.68 22.96
N ARG A 334 -7.47 29.80 22.77
CA ARG A 334 -7.57 28.51 23.50
C ARG A 334 -6.42 27.58 23.17
N SER A 335 -6.06 27.50 21.89
CA SER A 335 -4.88 26.76 21.42
C SER A 335 -3.58 27.27 22.04
N GLN A 336 -3.37 28.59 22.12
CA GLN A 336 -2.19 29.18 22.77
C GLN A 336 -2.16 28.90 24.29
N LYS A 337 -3.31 29.03 24.97
CA LYS A 337 -3.45 28.66 26.38
C LYS A 337 -3.07 27.19 26.63
N PHE A 338 -3.59 26.28 25.80
CA PHE A 338 -3.26 24.86 25.90
C PHE A 338 -1.78 24.58 25.60
N LEU A 339 -1.19 25.23 24.58
CA LEU A 339 0.23 25.09 24.25
C LEU A 339 1.15 25.47 25.41
N ALA A 340 0.78 26.48 26.20
CA ALA A 340 1.51 26.85 27.40
C ALA A 340 1.50 25.74 28.46
N LEU A 341 0.38 25.00 28.62
CA LEU A 341 0.29 23.85 29.52
C LEU A 341 0.99 22.60 28.98
N SER A 342 0.93 22.38 27.67
CA SER A 342 1.42 21.16 27.02
C SER A 342 2.91 21.17 26.67
N ARG A 343 3.62 22.27 26.97
CA ARG A 343 5.01 22.55 26.57
C ARG A 343 5.17 22.56 25.05
N ASN A 344 4.34 23.38 24.38
CA ASN A 344 4.30 23.55 22.92
C ASN A 344 3.91 22.31 22.11
N ARG A 345 3.23 21.32 22.72
CA ARG A 345 2.71 20.14 22.02
C ARG A 345 1.24 20.34 21.64
N LYS A 346 0.89 20.06 20.38
CA LYS A 346 -0.49 20.20 19.89
C LYS A 346 -1.28 18.90 20.10
N LEU A 347 -2.58 19.04 20.34
CA LEU A 347 -3.52 17.92 20.26
C LEU A 347 -3.69 17.51 18.79
N ALA A 348 -3.77 16.22 18.54
CA ALA A 348 -4.18 15.69 17.25
C ALA A 348 -5.72 15.67 17.17
N ARG A 349 -6.27 16.05 16.02
CA ARG A 349 -7.71 16.01 15.74
C ARG A 349 -8.07 14.68 15.11
N ASP A 350 -9.19 14.11 15.52
CA ASP A 350 -9.81 12.99 14.83
C ASP A 350 -10.46 13.41 13.49
N ASN A 351 -10.71 12.42 12.65
CA ASN A 351 -11.36 12.51 11.36
C ASN A 351 -12.34 11.35 11.26
N ASP A 352 -13.61 11.67 11.02
CA ASP A 352 -14.70 10.70 10.96
C ASP A 352 -14.52 9.62 9.88
N THR A 353 -13.78 9.92 8.81
CA THR A 353 -13.54 8.98 7.71
C THR A 353 -12.41 7.99 8.01
N ARG A 354 -11.44 8.34 8.87
CA ARG A 354 -10.20 7.57 9.10
C ARG A 354 -10.03 7.22 10.58
N TRP A 355 -10.26 5.95 10.92
CA TRP A 355 -10.10 5.45 12.30
C TRP A 355 -8.71 5.71 12.91
N SER A 356 -7.64 5.74 12.09
CA SER A 356 -6.25 5.94 12.56
C SER A 356 -6.01 7.34 13.16
N SER A 357 -6.85 8.30 12.82
CA SER A 357 -6.87 9.64 13.44
C SER A 357 -7.32 9.57 14.90
N TRP A 358 -8.30 8.71 15.23
CA TRP A 358 -8.75 8.46 16.61
C TRP A 358 -7.64 7.85 17.45
N HIS A 359 -6.92 6.86 16.92
CA HIS A 359 -5.74 6.31 17.60
C HIS A 359 -4.69 7.39 17.88
N THR A 360 -4.43 8.26 16.90
CA THR A 360 -3.45 9.35 17.03
C THR A 360 -3.90 10.39 18.05
N MET A 361 -5.20 10.74 18.06
CA MET A 361 -5.81 11.62 19.06
C MET A 361 -5.67 11.03 20.46
N LEU A 362 -6.04 9.77 20.66
CA LEU A 362 -5.94 9.07 21.94
C LEU A 362 -4.49 9.00 22.45
N GLN A 363 -3.56 8.58 21.58
CA GLN A 363 -2.13 8.51 21.91
C GLN A 363 -1.60 9.88 22.34
N THR A 364 -1.99 10.95 21.64
CA THR A 364 -1.56 12.31 21.95
C THR A 364 -2.18 12.79 23.25
N ALA A 365 -3.50 12.59 23.42
CA ALA A 365 -4.25 12.99 24.60
C ALA A 365 -3.74 12.32 25.88
N LEU A 366 -3.49 11.01 25.86
CA LEU A 366 -2.92 10.27 26.99
C LEU A 366 -1.53 10.82 27.37
N SER A 367 -0.70 11.19 26.39
CA SER A 367 0.61 11.82 26.64
C SER A 367 0.54 13.27 27.14
N LEU A 368 -0.65 13.87 27.10
CA LEU A 368 -0.98 15.24 27.46
C LEU A 368 -2.04 15.32 28.57
N ARG A 369 -2.31 14.22 29.28
CA ARG A 369 -3.32 14.12 30.33
C ARG A 369 -3.25 15.28 31.33
N ASP A 370 -2.08 15.53 31.91
CA ASP A 370 -1.87 16.61 32.88
C ASP A 370 -2.19 18.00 32.30
N ALA A 371 -1.94 18.22 31.00
CA ALA A 371 -2.22 19.49 30.34
C ALA A 371 -3.71 19.67 30.03
N ILE A 372 -4.42 18.57 29.74
CA ILE A 372 -5.88 18.56 29.52
C ILE A 372 -6.59 18.81 30.86
N ASP A 373 -6.25 18.03 31.89
CA ASP A 373 -6.82 18.18 33.23
C ASP A 373 -6.47 19.58 33.80
N GLY A 374 -5.23 20.04 33.58
CA GLY A 374 -4.78 21.38 33.94
C GLY A 374 -5.54 22.51 33.23
N TYR A 375 -6.01 22.29 31.99
CA TYR A 375 -6.83 23.27 31.27
C TYR A 375 -8.19 23.44 31.95
N PHE A 376 -8.88 22.33 32.24
CA PHE A 376 -10.16 22.35 32.93
C PHE A 376 -10.05 22.99 34.31
N ASN A 377 -9.01 22.63 35.08
CA ASN A 377 -8.77 23.19 36.41
C ASN A 377 -8.53 24.71 36.41
N LYS A 378 -7.94 25.26 35.33
CA LYS A 378 -7.53 26.67 35.29
C LYS A 378 -8.56 27.58 34.62
N TRP A 379 -9.30 27.10 33.63
CA TRP A 379 -10.07 27.96 32.73
C TRP A 379 -11.51 27.54 32.46
N MET A 380 -12.03 26.47 33.10
CA MET A 380 -13.37 25.90 32.88
C MET A 380 -14.39 26.85 32.23
N GLU A 381 -14.47 26.80 30.89
CA GLU A 381 -15.32 27.68 30.08
C GLU A 381 -16.69 27.01 29.91
N ALA A 382 -17.78 27.79 29.89
CA ALA A 382 -19.15 27.26 29.79
C ALA A 382 -19.37 26.34 28.57
N ASP A 383 -18.69 26.65 27.46
CA ASP A 383 -18.74 25.90 26.20
C ASP A 383 -18.18 24.47 26.31
N CYS A 384 -17.24 24.20 27.23
CA CYS A 384 -16.63 22.89 27.44
C CYS A 384 -17.02 22.26 28.78
N ALA A 385 -17.90 22.91 29.55
CA ALA A 385 -18.39 22.38 30.83
C ALA A 385 -19.20 21.09 30.58
N GLY A 386 -18.83 20.01 31.28
CA GLY A 386 -19.37 18.66 31.11
C GLY A 386 -18.55 17.75 30.18
N ASP A 387 -17.46 18.24 29.59
CA ASP A 387 -16.49 17.43 28.84
C ASP A 387 -15.25 17.06 29.69
N GLU A 388 -15.28 17.30 31.00
CA GLU A 388 -14.22 16.88 31.91
C GLU A 388 -14.08 15.36 31.92
N LEU A 389 -12.83 14.90 31.83
CA LEU A 389 -12.47 13.49 31.83
C LEU A 389 -12.14 13.06 33.26
N SER A 390 -12.95 12.15 33.80
CA SER A 390 -12.71 11.54 35.11
C SER A 390 -11.53 10.57 35.08
N ALA A 391 -11.06 10.13 36.26
CA ALA A 391 -10.04 9.09 36.34
C ALA A 391 -10.48 7.79 35.64
N GLU A 392 -11.76 7.43 35.73
CA GLU A 392 -12.35 6.28 35.04
C GLU A 392 -12.39 6.50 33.52
N ASP A 393 -12.75 7.71 33.07
CA ASP A 393 -12.76 8.06 31.65
C ASP A 393 -11.36 7.84 31.03
N TRP A 394 -10.30 8.25 31.75
CA TRP A 394 -8.92 8.02 31.32
C TRP A 394 -8.54 6.55 31.22
N ILE A 395 -8.99 5.70 32.16
CA ILE A 395 -8.79 4.24 32.12
C ILE A 395 -9.46 3.65 30.88
N ILE A 396 -10.69 4.06 30.59
CA ILE A 396 -11.42 3.61 29.40
C ILE A 396 -10.69 4.05 28.12
N LEU A 397 -10.26 5.30 28.02
CA LEU A 397 -9.51 5.81 26.86
C LEU A 397 -8.20 5.05 26.65
N GLU A 398 -7.51 4.65 27.73
CA GLU A 398 -6.30 3.84 27.66
C GLU A 398 -6.58 2.41 27.15
N LYS A 399 -7.65 1.75 27.64
CA LYS A 399 -8.11 0.44 27.14
C LYS A 399 -8.40 0.50 25.63
N ILE A 400 -9.17 1.51 25.20
CA ILE A 400 -9.51 1.74 23.78
C ILE A 400 -8.24 1.93 22.95
N LYS A 401 -7.34 2.81 23.40
CA LYS A 401 -6.07 3.10 22.71
C LYS A 401 -5.20 1.85 22.58
N SER A 402 -5.12 1.03 23.63
CA SER A 402 -4.37 -0.22 23.65
C SER A 402 -4.89 -1.20 22.59
N PHE A 403 -6.21 -1.36 22.48
CA PHE A 403 -6.79 -2.21 21.46
C PHE A 403 -6.58 -1.67 20.04
N LEU A 404 -6.82 -0.37 19.83
CA LEU A 404 -6.58 0.28 18.54
C LEU A 404 -5.12 0.18 18.07
N GLU A 405 -4.15 0.09 18.99
CA GLU A 405 -2.73 -0.14 18.64
C GLU A 405 -2.56 -1.46 17.90
N LYS A 406 -3.25 -2.53 18.31
CA LYS A 406 -3.19 -3.83 17.64
C LYS A 406 -3.69 -3.73 16.20
N LEU A 407 -4.84 -3.07 15.99
CA LEU A 407 -5.37 -2.81 14.65
C LEU A 407 -4.43 -1.94 13.81
N LYS A 408 -3.70 -1.01 14.45
CA LYS A 408 -2.73 -0.14 13.77
C LYS A 408 -1.52 -0.91 13.29
N MET A 409 -1.01 -1.83 14.11
CA MET A 409 0.08 -2.71 13.74
C MET A 409 -0.31 -3.59 12.55
N THR A 410 -1.51 -4.19 12.58
CA THR A 410 -2.03 -4.98 11.45
C THR A 410 -2.21 -4.14 10.19
N THR A 411 -2.77 -2.93 10.30
CA THR A 411 -2.92 -2.02 9.15
C THR A 411 -1.56 -1.66 8.56
N LYS A 412 -0.56 -1.35 9.40
CA LYS A 412 0.80 -1.03 8.97
C LYS A 412 1.50 -2.18 8.25
N ALA A 413 1.25 -3.41 8.68
CA ALA A 413 1.79 -4.59 8.01
C ALA A 413 1.19 -4.80 6.60
N LEU A 414 0.00 -4.24 6.36
CA LEU A 414 -0.78 -4.43 5.14
C LEU A 414 -0.86 -3.17 4.26
N GLU A 415 -0.35 -2.03 4.73
CA GLU A 415 -0.32 -0.77 3.97
C GLU A 415 1.01 -0.67 3.20
N SER A 416 1.06 -1.26 2.00
CA SER A 416 2.23 -1.18 1.12
C SER A 416 1.87 -1.55 -0.32
N SER A 417 2.64 -1.05 -1.29
CA SER A 417 2.62 -1.54 -2.67
C SER A 417 3.06 -3.00 -2.81
N PHE A 418 3.67 -3.56 -1.76
CA PHE A 418 4.11 -4.95 -1.69
C PHE A 418 3.23 -5.81 -0.77
N ALA A 419 2.12 -5.27 -0.26
CA ALA A 419 1.16 -6.07 0.49
C ALA A 419 0.47 -7.05 -0.46
N THR A 420 0.54 -8.33 -0.13
CA THR A 420 0.04 -9.43 -0.96
C THR A 420 -1.21 -10.07 -0.37
N LEU A 421 -1.99 -10.73 -1.22
CA LEU A 421 -3.31 -11.27 -0.88
C LEU A 421 -3.25 -12.39 0.18
N ASP A 422 -2.15 -13.12 0.29
CA ASP A 422 -1.93 -14.19 1.27
C ASP A 422 -2.03 -13.70 2.72
N ASN A 423 -1.66 -12.44 2.97
CA ASN A 423 -1.72 -11.85 4.30
C ASN A 423 -3.14 -11.46 4.76
N VAL A 424 -4.13 -11.44 3.86
CA VAL A 424 -5.47 -10.92 4.16
C VAL A 424 -6.20 -11.79 5.17
N LEU A 425 -6.34 -13.09 4.87
CA LEU A 425 -7.04 -14.04 5.75
C LEU A 425 -6.29 -14.23 7.08
N LEU A 426 -4.96 -14.33 7.05
CA LEU A 426 -4.10 -14.36 8.24
C LEU A 426 -4.35 -13.15 9.15
N ALA A 427 -4.40 -11.96 8.57
CA ALA A 427 -4.66 -10.74 9.33
C ALA A 427 -6.09 -10.71 9.88
N MET A 428 -7.09 -11.15 9.11
CA MET A 428 -8.46 -11.24 9.60
C MET A 428 -8.59 -12.23 10.76
N ASP A 429 -8.00 -13.42 10.67
CA ASP A 429 -7.99 -14.43 11.73
C ASP A 429 -7.34 -13.87 13.00
N PHE A 430 -6.19 -13.22 12.87
CA PHE A 430 -5.53 -12.53 13.98
C PHE A 430 -6.44 -11.49 14.63
N MET A 431 -7.06 -10.61 13.83
CA MET A 431 -7.92 -9.55 14.37
C MET A 431 -9.18 -10.11 15.02
N LEU A 432 -9.81 -11.14 14.44
CA LEU A 432 -10.95 -11.84 15.03
C LEU A 432 -10.57 -12.42 16.40
N ALA A 433 -9.42 -13.09 16.51
CA ALA A 433 -8.91 -13.60 17.78
C ALA A 433 -8.67 -12.47 18.81
N GLN A 434 -8.17 -11.30 18.38
CA GLN A 434 -8.01 -10.14 19.28
C GLN A 434 -9.37 -9.59 19.76
N PHE A 435 -10.38 -9.57 18.88
CA PHE A 435 -11.73 -9.18 19.26
C PHE A 435 -12.38 -10.19 20.21
N GLU A 436 -12.20 -11.49 19.98
CA GLU A 436 -12.71 -12.57 20.84
C GLU A 436 -12.09 -12.54 22.23
N ALA A 437 -10.77 -12.44 22.32
CA ALA A 437 -10.09 -12.25 23.60
C ALA A 437 -10.57 -10.98 24.33
N GLY A 438 -10.86 -9.92 23.59
CA GLY A 438 -11.46 -8.70 24.13
C GLY A 438 -12.88 -8.91 24.65
N LYS A 439 -13.72 -9.66 23.93
CA LYS A 439 -15.09 -10.02 24.36
C LYS A 439 -15.06 -10.81 25.67
N GLU A 440 -14.17 -11.79 25.78
CA GLU A 440 -14.03 -12.62 26.99
C GLU A 440 -13.53 -11.80 28.18
N ALA A 441 -12.47 -11.00 27.98
CA ALA A 441 -11.89 -10.18 29.04
C ALA A 441 -12.81 -9.06 29.56
N HIS A 442 -13.81 -8.67 28.76
CA HIS A 442 -14.71 -7.54 29.03
C HIS A 442 -16.19 -7.93 29.00
N VAL A 443 -16.52 -9.20 29.28
CA VAL A 443 -17.90 -9.71 29.21
C VAL A 443 -18.86 -8.95 30.13
N ASP A 444 -18.39 -8.58 31.33
CA ASP A 444 -19.16 -7.85 32.34
C ASP A 444 -18.95 -6.32 32.27
N ASP A 445 -18.11 -5.83 31.34
CA ASP A 445 -17.86 -4.39 31.17
C ASP A 445 -18.97 -3.78 30.27
N PRO A 446 -19.84 -2.92 30.82
CA PRO A 446 -21.03 -2.43 30.12
C PRO A 446 -20.71 -1.53 28.93
N MET A 447 -19.47 -1.01 28.82
CA MET A 447 -19.03 -0.19 27.70
C MET A 447 -18.13 -0.99 26.75
N MET A 448 -17.08 -1.62 27.28
CA MET A 448 -16.09 -2.31 26.43
C MET A 448 -16.66 -3.59 25.78
N GLY A 449 -17.49 -4.37 26.48
CA GLY A 449 -18.09 -5.58 25.93
C GLY A 449 -18.87 -5.34 24.63
N PRO A 450 -19.82 -4.39 24.60
CA PRO A 450 -20.52 -3.99 23.37
C PRO A 450 -19.60 -3.48 22.25
N MET A 451 -18.54 -2.73 22.58
CA MET A 451 -17.54 -2.26 21.59
C MET A 451 -16.86 -3.43 20.89
N TYR A 452 -16.34 -4.40 21.65
CA TYR A 452 -15.72 -5.59 21.06
C TYR A 452 -16.70 -6.42 20.24
N ASN A 453 -17.94 -6.59 20.70
CA ASN A 453 -18.96 -7.30 19.94
C ASN A 453 -19.28 -6.62 18.59
N SER A 454 -19.41 -5.30 18.57
CA SER A 454 -19.71 -4.54 17.35
C SER A 454 -18.57 -4.61 16.34
N GLY A 455 -17.32 -4.43 16.80
CA GLY A 455 -16.14 -4.57 15.95
C GLY A 455 -15.96 -5.99 15.38
N TRP A 456 -16.14 -7.01 16.23
CA TRP A 456 -16.11 -8.42 15.82
C TRP A 456 -17.17 -8.71 14.75
N ALA A 457 -18.43 -8.33 15.00
CA ALA A 457 -19.53 -8.61 14.07
C ALA A 457 -19.32 -7.93 12.71
N LYS A 458 -18.72 -6.73 12.70
CA LYS A 458 -18.38 -6.05 11.46
C LYS A 458 -17.27 -6.78 10.71
N LEU A 459 -16.22 -7.24 11.40
CA LEU A 459 -15.11 -7.98 10.78
C LEU A 459 -15.59 -9.34 10.23
N ASP A 460 -16.36 -10.09 11.02
CA ASP A 460 -16.96 -11.38 10.66
C ASP A 460 -17.89 -11.27 9.43
N LYS A 461 -18.65 -10.17 9.29
CA LYS A 461 -19.39 -9.88 8.05
C LYS A 461 -18.48 -9.87 6.83
N TYR A 462 -17.33 -9.21 6.90
CA TYR A 462 -16.40 -9.12 5.77
C TYR A 462 -15.57 -10.38 5.58
N TYR A 463 -15.31 -11.14 6.64
CA TYR A 463 -14.73 -12.47 6.55
C TYR A 463 -15.59 -13.38 5.66
N ARG A 464 -16.90 -13.44 5.90
CA ARG A 464 -17.82 -14.22 5.04
C ARG A 464 -17.82 -13.78 3.57
N LEU A 465 -17.53 -12.51 3.29
CA LEU A 465 -17.44 -12.03 1.91
C LEU A 465 -16.17 -12.50 1.19
N THR A 466 -15.17 -13.03 1.91
CA THR A 466 -14.01 -13.65 1.26
C THR A 466 -14.40 -14.96 0.56
N ASP A 467 -15.47 -15.62 0.99
CA ASP A 467 -15.99 -16.84 0.37
C ASP A 467 -16.49 -16.61 -1.06
N GLU A 468 -16.82 -15.36 -1.42
CA GLU A 468 -17.27 -15.00 -2.77
C GLU A 468 -16.15 -15.15 -3.82
N SER A 469 -14.87 -15.11 -3.40
CA SER A 469 -13.73 -15.16 -4.32
C SER A 469 -12.73 -16.25 -3.92
N PRO A 470 -12.41 -17.21 -4.81
CA PRO A 470 -11.41 -18.24 -4.55
C PRO A 470 -9.99 -17.66 -4.43
N ALA A 471 -9.76 -16.41 -4.85
CA ALA A 471 -8.44 -15.79 -4.83
C ALA A 471 -7.83 -15.70 -3.43
N TYR A 472 -8.65 -15.49 -2.39
CA TYR A 472 -8.15 -15.41 -1.00
C TYR A 472 -7.56 -16.74 -0.54
N VAL A 473 -8.28 -17.84 -0.77
CA VAL A 473 -7.82 -19.20 -0.47
C VAL A 473 -6.62 -19.55 -1.36
N ALA A 474 -6.68 -19.21 -2.65
CA ALA A 474 -5.61 -19.50 -3.60
C ALA A 474 -4.29 -18.86 -3.17
N ALA A 475 -4.33 -17.62 -2.68
CA ALA A 475 -3.15 -16.92 -2.21
C ALA A 475 -2.46 -17.65 -1.04
N ILE A 476 -3.23 -18.20 -0.09
CA ILE A 476 -2.67 -19.02 1.00
C ILE A 476 -2.11 -20.34 0.48
N VAL A 477 -2.89 -21.07 -0.32
CA VAL A 477 -2.51 -22.42 -0.77
C VAL A 477 -1.28 -22.38 -1.67
N LEU A 478 -1.16 -21.37 -2.51
CA LEU A 478 0.01 -21.17 -3.37
C LEU A 478 1.23 -20.62 -2.60
N HIS A 479 1.04 -20.11 -1.38
CA HIS A 479 2.14 -19.65 -0.55
C HIS A 479 2.97 -20.85 -0.03
N PRO A 480 4.28 -20.95 -0.33
CA PRO A 480 5.09 -22.13 -0.03
C PRO A 480 5.14 -22.53 1.45
N SER A 481 4.99 -21.57 2.37
CA SER A 481 5.00 -21.80 3.81
C SER A 481 3.63 -22.11 4.42
N HIS A 482 2.52 -21.78 3.76
CA HIS A 482 1.17 -21.95 4.33
C HIS A 482 0.49 -23.17 3.74
N LYS A 483 0.29 -23.23 2.42
CA LYS A 483 -0.32 -24.36 1.71
C LYS A 483 -1.72 -24.71 2.25
N TRP A 484 -2.24 -25.90 1.94
CA TRP A 484 -3.47 -26.39 2.57
C TRP A 484 -3.33 -26.56 4.09
N HIS A 485 -2.12 -26.75 4.60
CA HIS A 485 -1.86 -26.97 6.03
C HIS A 485 -2.47 -25.88 6.91
N TYR A 486 -2.25 -24.60 6.58
CA TYR A 486 -2.85 -23.50 7.33
C TYR A 486 -4.38 -23.58 7.39
N ILE A 487 -5.01 -23.86 6.25
CA ILE A 487 -6.48 -23.90 6.14
C ILE A 487 -7.04 -25.12 6.87
N GLU A 488 -6.39 -26.29 6.75
CA GLU A 488 -6.82 -27.52 7.40
C GLU A 488 -6.71 -27.47 8.93
N GLU A 489 -5.75 -26.71 9.47
CA GLU A 489 -5.59 -26.52 10.92
C GLU A 489 -6.59 -25.50 11.50
N ASN A 490 -6.89 -24.43 10.76
CA ASN A 490 -7.65 -23.30 11.29
C ASN A 490 -9.13 -23.32 10.92
N TRP A 491 -9.53 -24.04 9.86
CA TRP A 491 -10.91 -24.03 9.36
C TRP A 491 -11.65 -25.34 9.64
N LYS A 492 -12.99 -25.25 9.67
CA LYS A 492 -13.85 -26.43 9.77
C LYS A 492 -13.74 -27.28 8.50
N ARG A 493 -13.77 -28.61 8.66
CA ARG A 493 -13.65 -29.57 7.55
C ARG A 493 -14.61 -29.32 6.38
N GLU A 494 -15.85 -28.91 6.67
CA GLU A 494 -16.84 -28.55 5.66
C GLU A 494 -16.41 -27.37 4.76
N TRP A 495 -15.78 -26.35 5.34
CA TRP A 495 -15.29 -25.17 4.61
C TRP A 495 -14.06 -25.51 3.78
N VAL A 496 -13.19 -26.39 4.28
CA VAL A 496 -12.02 -26.89 3.54
C VAL A 496 -12.44 -27.60 2.27
N GLU A 497 -13.41 -28.51 2.34
CA GLU A 497 -13.87 -29.27 1.16
C GLU A 497 -14.56 -28.39 0.11
N LEU A 498 -15.31 -27.38 0.54
CA LEU A 498 -15.87 -26.37 -0.37
C LEU A 498 -14.76 -25.57 -1.06
N SER A 499 -13.77 -25.12 -0.28
CA SER A 499 -12.63 -24.35 -0.77
C SER A 499 -11.79 -25.14 -1.77
N LYS A 500 -11.53 -26.43 -1.52
CA LYS A 500 -10.82 -27.31 -2.46
C LYS A 500 -11.52 -27.40 -3.83
N LYS A 501 -12.85 -27.46 -3.86
CA LYS A 501 -13.62 -27.45 -5.12
C LYS A 501 -13.48 -26.13 -5.86
N LEU A 502 -13.60 -25.01 -5.15
CA LEU A 502 -13.45 -23.66 -5.73
C LEU A 502 -12.05 -23.45 -6.31
N ILE A 503 -11.01 -23.90 -5.61
CA ILE A 503 -9.63 -23.84 -6.09
C ILE A 503 -9.41 -24.74 -7.31
N GLN A 504 -10.03 -25.92 -7.36
CA GLN A 504 -9.96 -26.76 -8.56
C GLN A 504 -10.59 -26.07 -9.77
N THR A 505 -11.77 -25.45 -9.61
CA THR A 505 -12.41 -24.67 -10.68
C THR A 505 -11.52 -23.51 -11.13
N LEU A 506 -10.95 -22.76 -10.18
CA LEU A 506 -10.02 -21.68 -10.48
C LEU A 506 -8.80 -22.19 -11.25
N TRP A 507 -8.25 -23.34 -10.86
CA TRP A 507 -7.11 -23.94 -11.54
C TRP A 507 -7.40 -24.26 -13.01
N GLU A 508 -8.58 -24.81 -13.32
CA GLU A 508 -8.96 -25.11 -14.72
C GLU A 508 -8.97 -23.86 -15.60
N GLU A 509 -9.20 -22.66 -15.04
CA GLU A 509 -9.11 -21.40 -15.78
C GLU A 509 -7.67 -20.95 -16.10
N TYR A 510 -6.69 -21.40 -15.31
CA TYR A 510 -5.28 -21.01 -15.43
C TYR A 510 -4.40 -22.13 -15.99
N LYS A 511 -4.90 -23.37 -16.04
CA LYS A 511 -4.18 -24.51 -16.59
C LYS A 511 -3.86 -24.24 -18.07
N PRO A 512 -2.59 -24.41 -18.50
CA PRO A 512 -2.24 -24.28 -19.91
C PRO A 512 -3.05 -25.29 -20.75
N VAL A 513 -3.63 -24.84 -21.86
CA VAL A 513 -4.15 -25.75 -22.89
C VAL A 513 -2.93 -26.46 -23.49
N GLU A 514 -2.83 -27.78 -23.32
CA GLU A 514 -1.73 -28.58 -23.85
C GLU A 514 -1.62 -28.39 -25.37
N SER A 515 -0.55 -27.74 -25.83
CA SER A 515 -0.14 -27.82 -27.24
C SER A 515 0.52 -29.19 -27.47
N PRO A 516 0.21 -29.92 -28.56
CA PRO A 516 0.85 -31.20 -28.84
C PRO A 516 2.36 -30.98 -29.02
N LEU A 517 3.17 -31.56 -28.14
CA LEU A 517 4.62 -31.57 -28.29
C LEU A 517 5.01 -32.45 -29.50
N PRO A 518 6.02 -32.07 -30.29
CA PRO A 518 6.52 -32.91 -31.38
C PRO A 518 7.13 -34.22 -30.82
N PRO A 519 7.12 -35.34 -31.58
CA PRO A 519 7.56 -36.64 -31.09
C PRO A 519 9.07 -36.61 -30.77
N ARG A 520 9.44 -36.95 -29.52
CA ARG A 520 10.83 -37.11 -29.10
C ARG A 520 11.33 -38.53 -29.37
N GLU A 521 12.54 -38.63 -29.91
CA GLU A 521 13.28 -39.88 -30.12
C GLU A 521 13.58 -40.61 -28.80
N THR A 522 13.51 -41.94 -28.83
CA THR A 522 13.70 -42.85 -27.68
C THR A 522 15.12 -42.81 -27.09
N PRO A 523 15.30 -42.61 -25.78
CA PRO A 523 16.62 -42.59 -25.16
C PRO A 523 17.19 -43.99 -24.88
N SER A 524 18.48 -44.14 -25.14
CA SER A 524 19.33 -45.31 -24.90
C SER A 524 19.48 -45.66 -23.41
N LYS A 525 19.38 -46.95 -23.07
CA LYS A 525 19.61 -47.49 -21.72
C LYS A 525 21.11 -47.45 -21.40
N THR A 526 21.54 -46.55 -20.51
CA THR A 526 22.83 -46.69 -19.82
C THR A 526 22.63 -46.97 -18.33
N THR A 527 23.17 -48.10 -17.89
CA THR A 527 23.25 -48.62 -16.52
C THR A 527 24.43 -47.98 -15.79
N ASN A 528 24.28 -46.75 -15.31
CA ASN A 528 25.31 -46.14 -14.45
C ASN A 528 24.97 -46.38 -12.97
N GLU A 529 25.62 -47.38 -12.38
CA GLU A 529 25.42 -47.83 -10.99
C GLU A 529 25.83 -46.75 -9.96
N PHE A 530 26.77 -45.87 -10.29
CA PHE A 530 27.22 -44.77 -9.41
C PHE A 530 26.15 -43.68 -9.27
N LEU A 531 25.44 -43.34 -10.35
CA LEU A 531 24.32 -42.39 -10.29
C LEU A 531 23.17 -42.92 -9.43
N ASN A 532 22.86 -44.22 -9.52
CA ASN A 532 21.85 -44.89 -8.69
C ASN A 532 22.27 -44.92 -7.20
N TRP A 533 23.54 -45.21 -6.90
CA TRP A 533 24.05 -45.19 -5.53
C TRP A 533 24.04 -43.78 -4.92
N ARG A 534 24.48 -42.77 -5.68
CA ARG A 534 24.51 -41.36 -5.27
C ARG A 534 23.11 -40.85 -4.94
N ASN A 535 22.12 -41.13 -5.79
CA ASN A 535 20.75 -40.69 -5.57
C ASN A 535 20.07 -41.39 -4.39
N LYS A 536 20.54 -42.59 -3.99
CA LYS A 536 20.06 -43.30 -2.80
C LYS A 536 20.63 -42.71 -1.49
N HIS A 537 21.77 -42.03 -1.56
CA HIS A 537 22.48 -41.47 -0.39
C HIS A 537 22.39 -39.94 -0.30
N LEU A 538 21.98 -39.27 -1.37
CA LEU A 538 21.48 -37.89 -1.33
C LEU A 538 20.01 -37.95 -0.90
N GLN A 539 19.74 -37.99 0.40
CA GLN A 539 18.51 -37.41 0.91
C GLN A 539 18.76 -35.92 1.21
N PRO A 540 18.36 -35.00 0.32
CA PRO A 540 17.61 -33.87 0.81
C PRO A 540 16.23 -34.39 1.21
N SER A 541 15.74 -34.03 2.39
CA SER A 541 14.31 -33.95 2.61
C SER A 541 13.76 -33.04 1.51
N LEU A 542 13.28 -33.62 0.41
CA LEU A 542 12.42 -32.92 -0.51
C LEU A 542 11.22 -32.49 0.34
N ILE A 543 11.19 -31.21 0.67
CA ILE A 543 9.92 -30.52 0.82
C ILE A 543 9.23 -30.77 -0.51
N THR A 544 8.40 -31.81 -0.54
CA THR A 544 7.44 -32.02 -1.61
C THR A 544 6.53 -30.82 -1.50
N ASP A 545 6.81 -29.80 -2.31
CA ASP A 545 5.91 -28.67 -2.38
C ASP A 545 4.55 -29.16 -2.90
N GLU A 546 3.52 -28.37 -2.65
CA GLU A 546 2.19 -28.77 -3.09
C GLU A 546 2.04 -28.71 -4.60
N TYR A 547 2.92 -28.01 -5.32
CA TYR A 547 3.00 -28.10 -6.77
C TYR A 547 3.41 -29.51 -7.22
N GLU A 548 4.37 -30.16 -6.57
CA GLU A 548 4.76 -31.54 -6.82
C GLU A 548 3.71 -32.55 -6.34
N ARG A 549 3.01 -32.30 -5.21
CA ARG A 549 1.90 -33.15 -4.76
C ARG A 549 0.67 -33.03 -5.65
N TYR A 550 0.36 -31.82 -6.09
CA TYR A 550 -0.71 -31.50 -7.04
C TYR A 550 -0.41 -32.11 -8.41
N SER A 551 0.84 -31.97 -8.87
CA SER A 551 1.35 -32.70 -10.03
C SER A 551 1.15 -34.20 -9.80
N LYS A 552 1.65 -34.80 -8.71
CA LYS A 552 1.49 -36.23 -8.39
C LYS A 552 0.03 -36.70 -8.32
N TRP A 553 -0.88 -35.86 -7.83
CA TRP A 553 -2.31 -36.15 -7.81
C TRP A 553 -2.88 -36.24 -9.24
N LEU A 554 -2.49 -35.32 -10.13
CA LEU A 554 -2.78 -35.42 -11.57
C LEU A 554 -2.22 -36.72 -12.18
N TRP A 555 -0.99 -37.12 -11.81
CA TRP A 555 -0.38 -38.39 -12.26
C TRP A 555 -1.13 -39.65 -11.77
N THR A 556 -1.84 -39.57 -10.64
CA THR A 556 -2.53 -40.73 -10.03
C THR A 556 -3.92 -40.95 -10.62
N TYR A 557 -4.62 -39.88 -10.99
CA TYR A 557 -5.99 -39.94 -11.52
C TYR A 557 -6.09 -39.93 -13.06
N TYR A 558 -5.02 -39.55 -13.78
CA TYR A 558 -4.96 -39.54 -15.24
C TYR A 558 -3.67 -40.21 -15.78
N PRO A 559 -3.63 -41.55 -15.91
CA PRO A 559 -2.40 -42.30 -16.22
C PRO A 559 -1.88 -42.16 -17.67
N PHE A 560 -2.53 -41.36 -18.53
CA PHE A 560 -2.15 -41.18 -19.94
C PHE A 560 -1.17 -40.02 -20.20
N LEU A 561 -0.81 -39.23 -19.19
CA LEU A 561 0.16 -38.14 -19.31
C LEU A 561 1.52 -38.58 -18.75
N ARG A 562 2.41 -39.09 -19.61
CA ARG A 562 3.79 -39.44 -19.25
C ARG A 562 4.81 -38.50 -19.90
N CYS A 563 5.65 -37.93 -19.02
CA CYS A 563 7.03 -37.44 -19.18
C CYS A 563 7.30 -35.94 -19.42
N LEU A 564 7.95 -35.30 -18.43
CA LEU A 564 9.05 -34.32 -18.62
C LEU A 564 10.13 -34.53 -17.54
N PRO A 565 11.44 -34.36 -17.85
CA PRO A 565 12.50 -34.19 -16.87
C PRO A 565 12.77 -32.70 -16.54
N SER A 566 13.28 -32.46 -15.32
CA SER A 566 13.74 -31.16 -14.79
C SER A 566 15.14 -30.78 -15.33
N PRO A 567 15.48 -29.48 -15.48
CA PRO A 567 16.69 -29.01 -16.15
C PRO A 567 17.89 -28.91 -15.19
N ASN A 568 19.03 -29.43 -15.62
CA ASN A 568 20.35 -28.92 -15.25
C ASN A 568 21.37 -29.43 -16.27
N ASP A 569 21.65 -28.63 -17.29
CA ASP A 569 22.93 -28.69 -17.98
C ASP A 569 23.25 -27.31 -18.57
N SER A 570 24.08 -26.57 -17.84
CA SER A 570 24.92 -25.51 -18.40
C SER A 570 26.32 -25.69 -17.85
N SER A 571 27.19 -26.35 -18.62
CA SER A 571 28.62 -26.08 -18.56
C SER A 571 29.29 -26.37 -19.92
N LEU A 572 29.69 -25.27 -20.57
CA LEU A 572 30.98 -25.03 -21.23
C LEU A 572 31.60 -26.16 -22.07
N GLY A 573 31.61 -25.95 -23.38
CA GLY A 573 32.57 -26.54 -24.31
C GLY A 573 33.24 -25.46 -25.15
N GLN A 574 34.50 -25.17 -24.85
CA GLN A 574 35.43 -24.43 -25.72
C GLN A 574 35.63 -25.19 -27.04
N ARG A 575 35.45 -24.49 -28.17
CA ARG A 575 36.43 -24.36 -29.25
C ARG A 575 36.06 -23.19 -30.15
#